data_AF-R7LXT1-F1
#
_entry.id   AF-R7LXT1-F1
#
_cell.length_a   1.000
_cell.length_b   1.000
_cell.length_c   1.000
_cell.angle_alpha   90.00
_cell.angle_beta   90.00
_cell.angle_gamma   90.00
#
_symmetry.space_group_name_H-M   'P 1'
#
loop_
_entity.id
_entity.type
_entity.pdbx_description
1 polymer ?
#
loop_
_entity_poly.entity_id
_entity_poly.type
_entity_poly.pdbx_seq_one_letter_code
_entity_poly.pdbx_strand_id
1 'polypeptide(L)'
;MDKCTKNLRGNPMNVNFNNSPNFGMAIKLDKSAHLVLKKQAAGMSEKSYEKFWDTVDKAVKRQESNPVDILIRECKYRNALAAEVVDHSEEPLKNTVFTQRLFFPKGLKFLSKAEKRADKINDMNSRIETYPEAVREDYISKPVIDIEG
;
A
#
# COMPACT_ATOMS: atom_id res chain seq x y z
N MET A 1 11.14 17.37 14.69
CA MET A 1 11.71 16.44 15.69
C MET A 1 11.12 15.06 15.44
N ASP A 2 11.84 14.29 14.64
CA ASP A 2 11.63 12.88 14.35
C ASP A 2 11.78 12.02 15.61
N LYS A 3 10.86 11.07 15.83
CA LYS A 3 11.14 9.80 16.54
C LYS A 3 10.20 8.71 16.04
N CYS A 4 10.50 8.17 14.86
CA CYS A 4 10.01 6.88 14.41
C CYS A 4 11.24 5.97 14.30
N THR A 5 11.70 5.41 15.42
CA THR A 5 12.81 4.44 15.43
C THR A 5 12.58 3.30 16.41
N LYS A 6 12.55 2.11 15.80
CA LYS A 6 13.04 0.77 16.20
C LYS A 6 12.73 0.26 17.62
N ASN A 7 11.93 -0.81 17.66
CA ASN A 7 12.15 -1.97 18.54
C ASN A 7 11.48 -3.19 17.90
N LEU A 8 12.27 -4.04 17.23
CA LEU A 8 11.89 -5.40 16.85
C LEU A 8 12.82 -6.35 17.61
N ARG A 9 12.33 -6.91 18.71
CA ARG A 9 12.88 -8.12 19.34
C ARG A 9 12.12 -9.30 18.76
N GLY A 10 12.86 -10.26 18.21
CA GLY A 10 12.33 -11.40 17.47
C GLY A 10 11.61 -12.45 18.33
N ASN A 11 10.77 -13.22 17.66
CA ASN A 11 10.45 -14.61 18.00
C ASN A 11 10.40 -15.41 16.68
N PRO A 12 11.01 -16.60 16.62
CA PRO A 12 11.20 -17.33 15.37
C PRO A 12 9.96 -18.16 14.97
N MET A 13 9.64 -18.05 13.68
CA MET A 13 9.10 -19.09 12.78
C MET A 13 7.98 -20.01 13.29
N ASN A 14 6.74 -19.72 12.86
CA ASN A 14 5.80 -20.76 12.46
C ASN A 14 5.13 -20.31 11.16
N VAL A 15 5.77 -20.65 10.03
CA VAL A 15 5.30 -20.31 8.70
C VAL A 15 4.49 -21.49 8.18
N ASN A 16 3.19 -21.43 8.37
CA ASN A 16 2.26 -22.35 7.71
C ASN A 16 2.18 -21.94 6.23
N PHE A 17 3.00 -22.58 5.39
CA PHE A 17 2.97 -22.45 3.94
C PHE A 17 1.72 -23.16 3.38
N ASN A 18 0.59 -22.47 3.36
CA ASN A 18 -0.45 -22.76 2.37
C ASN A 18 -0.17 -21.88 1.15
N ASN A 19 0.61 -22.44 0.23
CA ASN A 19 0.93 -21.85 -1.07
C ASN A 19 -0.24 -22.11 -2.03
N SER A 20 -1.19 -21.17 -2.10
CA SER A 20 -1.92 -20.90 -3.34
C SER A 20 -1.32 -19.63 -3.94
N PRO A 21 -0.96 -19.59 -5.23
CA PRO A 21 -0.42 -18.40 -5.84
C PRO A 21 -1.52 -17.33 -5.93
N ASN A 22 -1.63 -16.47 -4.93
CA ASN A 22 -2.37 -15.22 -5.04
C ASN A 22 -1.45 -14.22 -5.75
N PHE A 23 -1.37 -14.34 -7.08
CA PHE A 23 -0.86 -13.25 -7.90
C PHE A 23 -1.87 -12.12 -7.84
N GLY A 24 -1.66 -11.27 -6.83
CA GLY A 24 -2.39 -10.04 -6.60
C GLY A 24 -3.39 -10.12 -5.44
N MET A 25 -3.14 -9.34 -4.41
CA MET A 25 -4.15 -8.96 -3.41
C MET A 25 -3.83 -7.55 -2.93
N ALA A 26 -4.07 -6.52 -3.75
CA ALA A 26 -3.78 -5.15 -3.33
C ALA A 26 -4.82 -4.52 -2.40
N ILE A 27 -5.84 -5.23 -1.88
CA ILE A 27 -6.60 -4.77 -0.72
C ILE A 27 -6.82 -5.92 0.28
N LYS A 28 -6.36 -5.75 1.53
CA LYS A 28 -6.50 -6.73 2.62
C LYS A 28 -7.17 -6.08 3.82
N LEU A 29 -8.11 -6.78 4.46
CA LEU A 29 -8.77 -6.32 5.68
C LEU A 29 -8.05 -6.88 6.91
N ASP A 30 -7.56 -5.98 7.78
CA ASP A 30 -7.06 -6.38 9.09
C ASP A 30 -8.22 -6.67 10.04
N LYS A 31 -8.01 -7.60 10.99
CA LYS A 31 -9.03 -7.97 11.99
C LYS A 31 -9.54 -6.77 12.79
N SER A 32 -8.68 -5.77 13.06
CA SER A 32 -9.09 -4.55 13.76
C SER A 32 -10.15 -3.75 13.00
N ALA A 33 -10.14 -3.77 11.66
CA ALA A 33 -11.11 -3.05 10.84
C ALA A 33 -12.52 -3.66 10.90
N HIS A 34 -12.65 -4.95 11.23
CA HIS A 34 -13.92 -5.69 11.11
C HIS A 34 -15.04 -5.05 11.94
N LEU A 35 -14.76 -4.71 13.21
CA LEU A 35 -15.75 -4.12 14.09
C LEU A 35 -16.17 -2.73 13.61
N VAL A 36 -15.22 -1.92 13.15
CA VAL A 36 -15.47 -0.56 12.66
C VAL A 36 -16.30 -0.62 11.36
N LEU A 37 -15.96 -1.51 10.44
CA LEU A 37 -16.71 -1.74 9.20
C LEU A 37 -18.16 -2.16 9.49
N LYS A 38 -18.36 -3.14 10.37
CA LYS A 38 -19.69 -3.61 10.77
C LYS A 38 -20.52 -2.49 11.41
N LYS A 39 -19.93 -1.72 12.33
CA LYS A 39 -20.61 -0.57 12.97
C LYS A 39 -20.98 0.51 11.98
N GLN A 40 -20.09 0.81 11.04
CA GLN A 40 -20.38 1.79 9.98
C GLN A 40 -21.52 1.31 9.10
N ALA A 41 -21.45 0.07 8.59
CA ALA A 41 -22.46 -0.50 7.72
C ALA A 41 -23.84 -0.61 8.41
N ALA A 42 -23.88 -1.03 9.68
CA ALA A 42 -25.13 -1.15 10.45
C ALA A 42 -25.83 0.20 10.70
N GLY A 43 -25.08 1.31 10.70
CA GLY A 43 -25.64 2.66 10.88
C GLY A 43 -26.11 3.33 9.59
N MET A 44 -26.08 2.64 8.45
CA MET A 44 -26.46 3.18 7.14
C MET A 44 -27.90 2.84 6.78
N SER A 45 -28.52 3.66 5.92
CA SER A 45 -29.75 3.24 5.23
C SER A 45 -29.45 2.12 4.23
N GLU A 46 -30.43 1.29 3.90
CA GLU A 46 -30.29 0.15 2.96
C GLU A 46 -29.59 0.54 1.66
N LYS A 47 -30.08 1.58 0.98
CA LYS A 47 -29.44 2.12 -0.24
C LYS A 47 -27.98 2.54 -0.03
N SER A 48 -27.66 3.09 1.13
CA SER A 48 -26.28 3.52 1.45
C SER A 48 -25.39 2.33 1.79
N TYR A 49 -25.95 1.31 2.45
CA TYR A 49 -25.29 0.05 2.77
C TYR A 49 -24.87 -0.69 1.49
N GLU A 50 -25.80 -0.86 0.54
CA GLU A 50 -25.50 -1.49 -0.75
C GLU A 50 -24.40 -0.73 -1.51
N LYS A 51 -24.54 0.60 -1.60
CA LYS A 51 -23.54 1.44 -2.26
C LYS A 51 -22.17 1.37 -1.58
N PHE A 52 -22.15 1.26 -0.25
CA PHE A 52 -20.91 1.13 0.51
C PHE A 52 -20.16 -0.14 0.12
N TRP A 53 -20.83 -1.30 0.15
CA TRP A 53 -20.22 -2.58 -0.21
C TRP A 53 -19.86 -2.67 -1.69
N ASP A 54 -20.74 -2.21 -2.59
CA ASP A 54 -20.43 -2.13 -4.03
C ASP A 54 -19.16 -1.30 -4.30
N THR A 55 -18.94 -0.22 -3.53
CA THR A 55 -17.72 0.59 -3.66
C THR A 55 -16.48 -0.16 -3.18
N VAL A 56 -16.58 -0.91 -2.06
CA VAL A 56 -15.48 -1.74 -1.55
C VAL A 56 -15.16 -2.86 -2.53
N ASP A 57 -16.17 -3.61 -3.00
CA ASP A 57 -16.00 -4.74 -3.92
C ASP A 57 -15.39 -4.29 -5.25
N LYS A 58 -15.83 -3.14 -5.77
CA LYS A 58 -15.23 -2.54 -6.97
C LYS A 58 -13.78 -2.14 -6.75
N ALA A 59 -13.41 -1.64 -5.56
CA ALA A 59 -12.02 -1.32 -5.24
C ALA A 59 -11.16 -2.60 -5.17
N VAL A 60 -11.67 -3.66 -4.52
CA VAL A 60 -10.99 -4.96 -4.45
C VAL A 60 -10.73 -5.50 -5.86
N LYS A 61 -11.75 -5.48 -6.74
CA LYS A 61 -11.59 -5.93 -8.14
C LYS A 61 -10.57 -5.11 -8.92
N ARG A 62 -10.55 -3.78 -8.78
CA ARG A 62 -9.56 -2.93 -9.49
C ARG A 62 -8.13 -3.21 -9.07
N GLN A 63 -7.94 -3.59 -7.82
CA GLN A 63 -6.66 -3.82 -7.20
C GLN A 63 -6.30 -5.32 -7.15
N GLU A 64 -7.11 -6.19 -7.75
CA GLU A 64 -6.89 -7.63 -7.68
C GLU A 64 -5.50 -8.02 -8.17
N SER A 65 -4.99 -7.42 -9.25
CA SER A 65 -3.68 -7.76 -9.84
C SER A 65 -2.52 -6.83 -9.46
N ASN A 66 -2.72 -5.88 -8.56
CA ASN A 66 -1.66 -4.93 -8.20
C ASN A 66 -0.71 -5.58 -7.17
N PRO A 67 0.63 -5.54 -7.37
CA PRO A 67 1.60 -6.11 -6.42
C PRO A 67 1.78 -5.28 -5.14
N VAL A 68 1.29 -4.04 -5.11
CA VAL A 68 1.38 -3.14 -3.96
C VAL A 68 0.17 -3.30 -3.05
N ASP A 69 0.38 -3.70 -1.80
CA ASP A 69 -0.69 -3.98 -0.85
C ASP A 69 -1.38 -2.72 -0.32
N ILE A 70 -2.70 -2.77 -0.11
CA ILE A 70 -3.46 -1.80 0.68
C ILE A 70 -4.11 -2.51 1.87
N LEU A 71 -3.61 -2.25 3.08
CA LEU A 71 -4.14 -2.82 4.31
C LEU A 71 -5.18 -1.88 4.93
N ILE A 72 -6.43 -2.31 5.01
CA ILE A 72 -7.48 -1.59 5.73
C ILE A 72 -7.47 -2.03 7.19
N ARG A 73 -7.21 -1.10 8.10
CA ARG A 73 -7.11 -1.33 9.55
C ARG A 73 -7.82 -0.25 10.36
N GLU A 74 -8.05 -0.51 11.63
CA GLU A 74 -8.50 0.52 12.56
C GLU A 74 -7.37 1.52 12.87
N CYS A 75 -7.74 2.77 13.09
CA CYS A 75 -6.82 3.78 13.61
C CYS A 75 -6.54 3.54 15.10
N LYS A 76 -5.27 3.48 15.50
CA LYS A 76 -4.86 3.17 16.90
C LYS A 76 -5.54 4.01 17.99
N TYR A 77 -5.90 5.26 17.70
CA TYR A 77 -6.48 6.20 18.68
C TYR A 77 -7.86 6.75 18.26
N ARG A 78 -8.48 6.17 17.24
CA ARG A 78 -9.76 6.64 16.69
C ARG A 78 -10.58 5.46 16.19
N ASN A 79 -11.88 5.45 16.46
CA ASN A 79 -12.83 4.48 15.89
C ASN A 79 -13.10 4.77 14.39
N ALA A 80 -12.04 4.77 13.59
CA ALA A 80 -12.04 5.16 12.18
C ALA A 80 -11.14 4.21 11.40
N LEU A 81 -11.46 4.01 10.12
CA LEU A 81 -10.66 3.19 9.23
C LEU A 81 -9.46 3.95 8.69
N ALA A 82 -8.38 3.23 8.45
CA ALA A 82 -7.23 3.68 7.70
C ALA A 82 -6.88 2.67 6.62
N ALA A 83 -6.37 3.15 5.49
CA ALA A 83 -5.77 2.34 4.45
C ALA A 83 -4.26 2.61 4.47
N GLU A 84 -3.47 1.56 4.70
CA GLU A 84 -2.01 1.60 4.69
C GLU A 84 -1.51 0.96 3.40
N VAL A 85 -0.77 1.72 2.59
CA VAL A 85 -0.17 1.24 1.36
C VAL A 85 1.23 0.70 1.66
N VAL A 86 1.50 -0.55 1.29
CA VAL A 86 2.74 -1.28 1.58
C VAL A 86 3.37 -1.74 0.26
N ASP A 87 4.59 -1.30 0.03
CA ASP A 87 5.40 -1.69 -1.12
C ASP A 87 6.29 -2.88 -0.73
N HIS A 88 6.27 -3.92 -1.57
CA HIS A 88 6.99 -5.17 -1.36
C HIS A 88 8.14 -5.38 -2.37
N SER A 89 8.48 -4.36 -3.15
CA SER A 89 9.64 -4.38 -4.04
C SER A 89 10.97 -4.52 -3.28
N GLU A 90 12.06 -4.76 -4.01
CA GLU A 90 13.41 -4.87 -3.45
C GLU A 90 13.88 -3.56 -2.80
N GLU A 91 13.46 -2.42 -3.36
CA GLU A 91 13.70 -1.07 -2.83
C GLU A 91 12.38 -0.40 -2.42
N PRO A 92 11.75 -0.83 -1.32
CA PRO A 92 10.38 -0.46 -1.03
C PRO A 92 10.26 0.99 -0.56
N LEU A 93 9.25 1.70 -1.07
CA LEU A 93 8.89 3.00 -0.53
C LEU A 93 8.29 2.88 0.88
N LYS A 94 8.52 3.91 1.70
CA LYS A 94 7.93 3.99 3.04
C LYS A 94 6.40 3.91 2.99
N ASN A 95 5.85 3.05 3.86
CA ASN A 95 4.41 2.88 4.02
C ASN A 95 3.68 4.22 4.20
N THR A 96 2.58 4.38 3.47
CA THR A 96 1.75 5.59 3.51
C THR A 96 0.37 5.27 4.06
N VAL A 97 -0.09 6.02 5.05
CA VAL A 97 -1.37 5.77 5.71
C VAL A 97 -2.38 6.88 5.37
N PHE A 98 -3.53 6.48 4.82
CA PHE A 98 -4.66 7.35 4.54
C PHE A 98 -5.81 7.06 5.51
N THR A 99 -6.16 8.03 6.35
CA THR A 99 -7.22 7.86 7.35
C THR A 99 -8.56 8.40 6.87
N GLN A 100 -9.64 7.74 7.26
CA GLN A 100 -11.02 8.22 7.09
C GLN A 100 -11.19 9.58 7.81
N ARG A 101 -11.99 10.49 7.21
CA ARG A 101 -12.19 11.84 7.74
C ARG A 101 -12.90 11.83 9.09
N LEU A 102 -12.47 12.71 10.00
CA LEU A 102 -13.00 12.82 11.36
C LEU A 102 -14.44 13.35 11.44
N PHE A 103 -14.78 14.37 10.65
CA PHE A 103 -16.06 15.08 10.79
C PHE A 103 -17.21 14.53 9.93
N PHE A 104 -16.96 13.60 9.01
CA PHE A 104 -17.99 12.94 8.19
C PHE A 104 -17.45 11.58 7.70
N PRO A 105 -17.49 10.52 8.53
CA PRO A 105 -16.89 9.24 8.19
C PRO A 105 -17.66 8.46 7.11
N LYS A 106 -18.74 9.01 6.53
CA LYS A 106 -19.61 8.30 5.57
C LYS A 106 -18.98 7.98 4.20
N GLY A 107 -17.67 8.14 4.01
CA GLY A 107 -17.03 8.01 2.70
C GLY A 107 -15.72 7.22 2.70
N LEU A 108 -15.58 6.38 1.68
CA LEU A 108 -14.38 5.60 1.36
C LEU A 108 -13.30 6.44 0.61
N LYS A 109 -13.28 7.76 0.81
CA LYS A 109 -12.30 8.66 0.15
C LYS A 109 -10.85 8.30 0.49
N PHE A 110 -10.62 7.76 1.69
CA PHE A 110 -9.29 7.31 2.10
C PHE A 110 -8.83 6.09 1.27
N LEU A 111 -9.76 5.19 0.92
CA LEU A 111 -9.50 4.03 0.08
C LEU A 111 -9.12 4.45 -1.34
N SER A 112 -9.88 5.36 -1.95
CA SER A 112 -9.54 5.88 -3.29
C SER A 112 -8.18 6.58 -3.34
N LYS A 113 -7.76 7.24 -2.25
CA LYS A 113 -6.40 7.79 -2.16
C LYS A 113 -5.33 6.71 -2.06
N ALA A 114 -5.62 5.64 -1.33
CA ALA A 114 -4.73 4.49 -1.22
C ALA A 114 -4.57 3.78 -2.57
N GLU A 115 -5.67 3.53 -3.30
CA GLU A 115 -5.66 2.96 -4.66
C GLU A 115 -4.73 3.77 -5.57
N LYS A 116 -4.94 5.09 -5.67
CA LYS A 116 -4.08 5.96 -6.51
C LYS A 116 -2.61 5.92 -6.12
N ARG A 117 -2.32 5.74 -4.82
CA ARG A 117 -0.94 5.64 -4.34
C ARG A 117 -0.34 4.29 -4.70
N ALA A 118 -1.08 3.21 -4.53
CA ALA A 118 -0.65 1.86 -4.91
C ALA A 118 -0.39 1.78 -6.42
N ASP A 119 -1.30 2.30 -7.25
CA ASP A 119 -1.14 2.35 -8.71
C ASP A 119 0.11 3.13 -9.11
N LYS A 120 0.36 4.26 -8.45
CA LYS A 120 1.55 5.08 -8.69
C LYS A 120 2.85 4.34 -8.31
N ILE A 121 2.85 3.59 -7.22
CA ILE A 121 4.03 2.80 -6.81
C ILE A 121 4.26 1.68 -7.82
N ASN A 122 3.22 0.98 -8.22
CA ASN A 122 3.31 -0.08 -9.23
C ASN A 122 3.86 0.46 -10.57
N ASP A 123 3.29 1.54 -11.11
CA ASP A 123 3.78 2.18 -12.34
C ASP A 123 5.24 2.64 -12.21
N MET A 124 5.63 3.16 -11.05
CA MET A 124 7.01 3.58 -10.80
C MET A 124 7.97 2.38 -10.79
N ASN A 125 7.64 1.30 -10.08
CA ASN A 125 8.45 0.09 -10.01
C ASN A 125 8.60 -0.53 -11.41
N SER A 126 7.49 -0.68 -12.16
CA SER A 126 7.52 -1.20 -13.53
C SER A 126 8.35 -0.33 -14.49
N ARG A 127 8.38 0.99 -14.31
CA ARG A 127 9.24 1.87 -15.13
C ARG A 127 10.70 1.74 -14.77
N ILE A 128 11.04 1.72 -13.48
CA ILE A 128 12.42 1.62 -13.00
C ILE A 128 13.08 0.34 -13.53
N GLU A 129 12.36 -0.78 -13.47
CA GLU A 129 12.82 -2.09 -14.00
C GLU A 129 13.16 -2.08 -15.50
N THR A 130 12.69 -1.09 -16.27
CA THR A 130 12.99 -1.00 -17.71
C THR A 130 14.26 -0.22 -18.04
N TYR A 131 14.82 0.53 -17.09
CA TYR A 131 16.05 1.27 -17.30
C TYR A 131 17.27 0.37 -17.09
N PRO A 132 18.32 0.50 -17.91
CA PRO A 132 19.55 -0.24 -17.67
C PRO A 132 20.18 0.20 -16.34
N GLU A 133 20.62 -0.78 -15.56
CA GLU A 133 21.41 -0.50 -14.36
C GLU A 133 22.75 0.11 -14.75
N ALA A 134 23.15 1.16 -14.04
CA ALA A 134 24.46 1.76 -14.23
C ALA A 134 25.53 0.77 -13.76
N VAL A 135 26.52 0.52 -14.61
CA VAL A 135 27.67 -0.30 -14.27
C VAL A 135 28.82 0.58 -13.79
N ARG A 136 29.82 -0.02 -13.14
CA ARG A 136 30.94 0.74 -12.56
C ARG A 136 31.67 1.60 -13.60
N GLU A 137 31.74 1.11 -14.83
CA GLU A 137 32.41 1.74 -15.97
C GLU A 137 31.74 3.06 -16.39
N ASP A 138 30.43 3.22 -16.16
CA ASP A 138 29.70 4.46 -16.50
C ASP A 138 30.11 5.65 -15.62
N TYR A 139 30.69 5.37 -14.44
CA TYR A 139 31.14 6.38 -13.49
C TYR A 139 32.61 6.79 -13.67
N ILE A 140 33.35 6.10 -14.52
CA ILE A 140 34.77 6.37 -14.76
C ILE A 140 34.89 7.19 -16.06
N SER A 141 35.05 8.51 -15.93
CA SER A 141 35.45 9.33 -17.08
C SER A 141 36.87 8.95 -17.49
N LYS A 142 37.03 8.49 -18.75
CA LYS A 142 38.38 8.33 -19.31
C LYS A 142 39.04 9.72 -19.34
N PRO A 143 40.27 9.90 -18.84
CA PRO A 143 40.98 11.15 -19.05
C PRO A 143 41.11 11.38 -20.56
N VAL A 144 40.71 12.57 -21.02
CA VAL A 144 41.00 13.04 -22.37
C VAL A 144 42.51 13.14 -22.44
N ILE A 145 43.15 12.24 -23.19
CA ILE A 145 44.57 12.35 -23.49
C ILE A 145 44.64 13.36 -24.65
N ASP A 146 44.87 14.63 -24.31
CA ASP A 146 45.25 15.62 -25.31
C ASP A 146 46.64 15.23 -25.83
N ILE A 147 46.68 14.62 -27.01
CA ILE A 147 47.93 14.45 -27.74
C ILE A 147 48.13 15.76 -28.49
N GLU A 148 48.73 16.75 -27.83
CA GLU A 148 49.37 17.85 -28.55
C GLU A 148 50.55 17.28 -29.34
N GLY A 149 50.46 17.36 -30.66
CA GLY A 149 51.54 17.07 -31.61
C GLY A 149 52.08 18.36 -32.22
#